data_AF-A0A377WH85-F1
#
_entry.id   AF-A0A377WH85-F1
#
_cell.length_a   1.000
_cell.length_b   1.000
_cell.length_c   1.000
_cell.angle_alpha   90.00
_cell.angle_beta   90.00
_cell.angle_gamma   90.00
#
_symmetry.space_group_name_H-M   'P 1'
#
loop_
_entity.id
_entity.type
_entity.pdbx_description
1 polymer ?
#
loop_
_entity_poly.entity_id
_entity_poly.type
_entity_poly.pdbx_seq_one_letter_code
_entity_poly.pdbx_strand_id
1 'polypeptide(L)' 'MNNSAKIALVTGGSRGLGRATVEALAQRGVNVVLTYKTCLAEANEVVTRVEALGARAIALPFSAGRNRHL' A
#
# COMPACT_ATOMS: atom_id res chain seq x y z
N MET A 1 -19.06 -16.05 11.33
CA MET A 1 -17.62 -15.81 11.03
C MET A 1 -17.49 -14.35 10.61
N ASN A 2 -16.73 -13.53 11.34
CA ASN A 2 -16.50 -12.14 10.93
C ASN A 2 -15.39 -12.13 9.86
N ASN A 3 -15.78 -12.07 8.58
CA ASN A 3 -14.89 -12.19 7.42
C ASN A 3 -14.29 -10.85 6.96
N SER A 4 -14.23 -9.84 7.82
CA SER A 4 -13.67 -8.53 7.47
C SER A 4 -12.17 -8.49 7.73
N ALA A 5 -11.39 -8.95 6.74
CA ALA A 5 -9.95 -8.67 6.71
C ALA A 5 -9.72 -7.15 6.88
N LYS A 6 -8.87 -6.77 7.83
CA LYS A 6 -8.56 -5.35 8.09
C LYS A 6 -7.92 -4.72 6.86
N ILE A 7 -8.15 -3.42 6.68
CA ILE A 7 -7.52 -2.63 5.62
C ILE A 7 -6.62 -1.58 6.27
N ALA A 8 -5.37 -1.51 5.81
CA ALA A 8 -4.43 -0.47 6.21
C ALA A 8 -4.18 0.51 5.06
N LEU A 9 -4.12 1.81 5.38
CA LEU A 9 -3.65 2.85 4.47
C LEU A 9 -2.19 3.19 4.82
N VAL A 10 -1.28 3.00 3.86
CA VAL A 10 0.15 3.30 4.03
C VAL A 10 0.55 4.40 3.05
N THR A 11 0.85 5.59 3.58
CA THR A 11 1.38 6.68 2.75
C THR A 11 2.85 6.47 2.44
N GLY A 12 3.26 6.63 1.17
CA GLY A 12 4.66 6.40 0.76
C GLY A 12 5.06 4.92 0.75
N GLY A 13 4.11 4.02 0.49
CA GLY A 13 4.30 2.57 0.58
C GLY A 13 5.08 1.92 -0.58
N SER A 14 5.49 2.68 -1.61
CA SER A 14 6.16 2.10 -2.80
C SER A 14 7.63 1.73 -2.58
N ARG A 15 8.30 2.24 -1.52
CA ARG A 15 9.74 2.04 -1.30
C ARG A 15 10.15 2.13 0.16
N GLY A 16 11.42 1.79 0.44
CA GLY A 16 12.05 1.92 1.75
C GLY A 16 11.23 1.29 2.88
N LEU A 17 11.07 2.02 3.98
CA LEU A 17 10.31 1.60 5.16
C LEU A 17 8.81 1.43 4.87
N GLY A 18 8.24 2.23 3.96
CA GLY A 18 6.84 2.12 3.58
C GLY A 18 6.55 0.77 2.94
N ARG A 19 7.40 0.34 1.98
CA ARG A 19 7.29 -0.98 1.36
C ARG A 19 7.42 -2.11 2.39
N ALA A 20 8.43 -2.04 3.26
CA ALA A 20 8.63 -3.06 4.30
C ALA A 20 7.39 -3.18 5.22
N THR A 21 6.75 -2.05 5.51
CA THR A 21 5.50 -2.00 6.30
C THR A 21 4.33 -2.65 5.56
N VAL A 22 4.17 -2.34 4.27
CA VAL A 22 3.13 -2.95 3.42
C VAL A 22 3.28 -4.48 3.39
N GLU A 23 4.49 -4.98 3.15
CA GLU A 23 4.77 -6.41 3.10
C GLU A 23 4.53 -7.10 4.45
N ALA A 24 4.95 -6.49 5.57
CA ALA A 24 4.73 -7.04 6.91
C ALA A 24 3.24 -7.08 7.28
N LEU A 25 2.44 -6.11 6.84
CA LEU A 25 0.97 -6.13 7.02
C LEU A 25 0.31 -7.22 6.17
N ALA A 26 0.75 -7.37 4.92
CA ALA A 26 0.26 -8.41 4.02
C ALA A 26 0.51 -9.82 4.57
N GLN A 27 1.70 -10.09 5.12
CA GLN A 27 2.03 -11.37 5.79
C GLN A 27 1.10 -11.69 6.96
N ARG A 28 0.43 -10.69 7.55
CA ARG A 28 -0.53 -10.84 8.65
C ARG A 28 -1.98 -10.93 8.15
N GLY A 29 -2.19 -11.05 6.84
CA GLY A 29 -3.51 -11.11 6.21
C GLY A 29 -4.24 -9.76 6.16
N VAL A 30 -3.52 -8.64 6.26
CA VAL A 30 -4.09 -7.29 6.17
C VAL A 30 -4.04 -6.83 4.71
N ASN A 31 -5.18 -6.39 4.18
CA ASN A 31 -5.25 -5.76 2.86
C ASN A 31 -4.70 -4.33 2.93
N VAL A 32 -4.06 -3.85 1.87
CA VAL A 32 -3.33 -2.58 1.93
C VAL A 32 -3.69 -1.64 0.80
N VAL A 33 -4.06 -0.40 1.13
CA VAL A 33 -4.02 0.72 0.21
C VAL A 33 -2.66 1.40 0.41
N LEU A 34 -1.81 1.43 -0.60
CA LEU A 34 -0.53 2.15 -0.52
C LEU A 34 -0.55 3.37 -1.42
N THR A 35 0.20 4.41 -1.03
CA THR A 35 0.38 5.59 -1.88
C THR A 35 1.80 5.78 -2.36
N TYR A 36 1.95 6.44 -3.51
CA TYR A 36 3.23 6.75 -4.14
C TYR A 36 3.23 8.17 -4.72
N LYS A 37 4.41 8.79 -4.84
CA LYS A 37 4.53 10.17 -5.36
C LYS A 37 4.72 10.20 -6.88
N THR A 38 5.71 9.47 -7.40
CA THR A 38 6.10 9.53 -8.82
C THR A 38 6.34 8.16 -9.47
N CYS A 39 6.77 7.15 -8.72
CA CYS A 39 7.16 5.87 -9.29
C CYS A 39 6.01 4.85 -9.22
N LEU A 40 5.18 4.79 -10.27
CA LEU A 40 4.11 3.80 -10.40
C LEU A 40 4.66 2.37 -10.55
N ALA A 41 5.79 2.19 -11.24
CA ALA A 41 6.39 0.86 -11.42
C ALA A 41 6.74 0.21 -10.07
N GLU A 42 7.47 0.92 -9.21
CA GLU A 42 7.77 0.45 -7.85
C GLU A 42 6.48 0.19 -7.04
N ALA A 43 5.45 1.03 -7.20
CA ALA A 43 4.19 0.82 -6.50
C ALA A 43 3.48 -0.46 -6.96
N ASN A 44 3.49 -0.75 -8.26
CA ASN A 44 2.92 -1.97 -8.82
C ASN A 44 3.69 -3.22 -8.39
N GLU A 45 5.02 -3.15 -8.29
CA GLU A 45 5.83 -4.25 -7.74
C GLU A 45 5.40 -4.61 -6.32
N VAL A 46 5.11 -3.59 -5.49
CA VAL A 46 4.59 -3.82 -4.13
C VAL A 46 3.21 -4.46 -4.16
N VAL A 47 2.31 -4.03 -5.06
CA VAL A 47 0.99 -4.67 -5.22
C VAL A 47 1.13 -6.16 -5.56
N THR A 48 1.93 -6.50 -6.57
CA THR A 48 2.17 -7.90 -6.97
C THR A 48 2.73 -8.73 -5.80
N ARG A 49 3.62 -8.14 -5.00
CA ARG A 49 4.20 -8.82 -3.84
C ARG A 49 3.18 -9.05 -2.72
N VAL A 50 2.29 -8.09 -2.49
CA VAL A 50 1.18 -8.26 -1.53
C VAL A 50 0.22 -9.36 -1.98
N GLU A 51 -0.11 -9.40 -3.28
CA GLU A 51 -0.96 -10.45 -3.85
C GLU A 51 -0.32 -11.83 -3.74
N ALA A 52 1.00 -11.94 -3.97
CA ALA A 52 1.76 -13.18 -3.76
C ALA A 52 1.76 -13.66 -2.30
N LEU A 53 1.53 -12.75 -1.33
CA LEU A 53 1.39 -13.07 0.09
C LEU A 53 -0.06 -13.43 0.49
N GLY A 54 -1.00 -13.46 -0.46
CA GLY A 54 -2.40 -13.81 -0.23
C GLY A 54 -3.27 -12.67 0.29
N ALA A 55 -2.75 -11.45 0.35
CA ALA A 55 -3.50 -10.24 0.69
C ALA A 55 -3.81 -9.42 -0.58
N ARG A 56 -4.71 -8.44 -0.48
CA ARG A 56 -5.06 -7.54 -1.60
C ARG A 56 -4.36 -6.20 -1.43
N ALA A 57 -3.97 -5.58 -2.54
CA ALA A 57 -3.48 -4.21 -2.54
C ALA A 57 -3.95 -3.36 -3.71
N ILE A 58 -4.00 -2.04 -3.48
CA ILE A 58 -4.12 -1.03 -4.54
C ILE A 58 -3.10 0.08 -4.31
N ALA A 59 -2.58 0.65 -5.39
CA ALA A 59 -1.65 1.77 -5.36
C ALA A 59 -2.31 3.06 -5.86
N LEU A 60 -2.21 4.14 -5.07
CA LEU A 60 -2.80 5.44 -5.42
C LEU A 60 -1.74 6.56 -5.47
N PRO A 61 -1.77 7.44 -6.48
CA PRO A 61 -0.88 8.60 -6.52
C PRO A 61 -1.26 9.59 -5.41
N PHE A 62 -0.30 10.00 -4.60
CA PHE A 62 -0.48 10.97 -3.52
C PHE A 62 0.83 11.69 -3.21
N SER A 63 0.74 12.99 -2.92
CA SER A 63 1.84 13.77 -2.38
C SER A 63 1.36 14.47 -1.11
N ALA A 64 1.96 14.14 0.04
CA ALA A 64 1.72 14.89 1.26
C ALA A 64 2.10 16.37 1.05
N GLY A 65 1.25 17.28 1.55
CA GLY A 65 1.45 18.73 1.44
C GLY A 65 0.88 19.40 0.18
N ARG A 66 0.33 18.66 -0.79
CA ARG A 66 -0.38 19.26 -1.93
C ARG A 66 -1.88 19.37 -1.60
N ASN A 67 -2.29 20.49 -1.02
CA ASN A 67 -3.71 20.80 -0.80
C ASN A 67 -4.30 21.48 -2.03
N ARG A 68 -5.38 20.92 -2.59
CA ARG A 68 -6.02 21.43 -3.82
C ARG A 68 -7.08 22.52 -3.57
N HIS A 69 -7.03 23.14 -2.39
CA HIS A 69 -8.00 24.11 -1.88
C HIS A 69 -7.37 25.45 -1.47
N LEU A 70 -6.08 25.64 -1.76
CA LEU A 70 -5.33 26.88 -1.62
C LEU A 70 -4.52 27.08 -2.90
#